data_AF-A0A661FVF8-F1
#
_entry.id   AF-A0A661FVF8-F1
#
_cell.length_a   1.000
_cell.length_b   1.000
_cell.length_c   1.000
_cell.angle_alpha   90.00
_cell.angle_beta   90.00
_cell.angle_gamma   90.00
#
_symmetry.space_group_name_H-M   'P 1'
#
loop_
_entity.id
_entity.type
_entity.pdbx_description
1 polymer ?
#
loop_
_entity_poly.entity_id
_entity_poly.type
_entity_poly.pdbx_seq_one_letter_code
_entity_poly.pdbx_strand_id
1 'polypeptide(L)' 'MKIIPAIDLRQGQCVRLFQGDFDRQTIYGKDPVALAGSYQTMGFSNLHI' A
#
# COMPACT_ATOMS: atom_id res chain seq x y z
N MET A 1 11.60 -10.48 14.82
CA MET A 1 10.27 -10.00 14.37
C MET A 1 10.42 -9.46 12.95
N LYS A 2 9.56 -9.85 12.00
CA LYS A 2 9.61 -9.39 10.60
C LYS A 2 8.49 -8.36 10.37
N ILE A 3 8.84 -7.17 9.89
CA ILE A 3 7.89 -6.12 9.51
C ILE A 3 7.69 -6.20 8.01
N ILE A 4 6.43 -6.22 7.56
CA ILE A 4 6.07 -6.31 6.15
C ILE A 4 5.12 -5.15 5.83
N PRO A 5 5.58 -4.13 5.08
CA PRO A 5 4.70 -3.07 4.59
C PRO A 5 3.58 -3.63 3.71
N ALA A 6 2.45 -2.93 3.65
CA ALA A 6 1.28 -3.33 2.87
C ALA A 6 0.75 -2.16 2.02
N ILE A 7 0.36 -2.44 0.78
CA ILE A 7 -0.28 -1.49 -0.13
C ILE A 7 -1.54 -2.14 -0.69
N ASP A 8 -2.73 -1.67 -0.29
CA ASP A 8 -3.96 -2.16 -0.92
C ASP A 8 -4.17 -1.39 -2.23
N LEU A 9 -4.53 -2.11 -3.29
CA LEU A 9 -4.70 -1.54 -4.63
C LEU A 9 -6.16 -1.56 -5.08
N ARG A 10 -6.63 -0.43 -5.62
CA ARG A 10 -7.93 -0.34 -6.29
C ARG A 10 -7.88 0.70 -7.39
N GLN A 11 -8.36 0.33 -8.58
CA GLN A 11 -8.40 1.21 -9.76
C GLN A 11 -7.05 1.89 -10.07
N GLY A 12 -5.94 1.17 -9.89
CA GLY A 12 -4.58 1.69 -10.12
C GLY A 12 -4.04 2.63 -9.04
N GLN A 13 -4.76 2.82 -7.93
CA GLN A 13 -4.37 3.70 -6.82
C GLN A 13 -4.10 2.90 -5.54
N CYS A 14 -3.28 3.48 -4.65
CA CYS A 14 -3.08 2.97 -3.30
C CYS A 14 -4.22 3.46 -2.40
N VAL A 15 -4.97 2.53 -1.84
CA VAL A 15 -6.16 2.81 -1.04
C VAL A 15 -6.09 2.16 0.33
N ARG A 16 -6.88 2.66 1.26
CA ARG A 16 -7.15 1.99 2.54
C ARG A 16 -8.65 1.97 2.76
N LEU A 17 -9.21 0.79 2.99
CA LEU A 17 -10.61 0.65 3.37
C LEU A 17 -10.75 0.69 4.90
N PHE A 18 -11.69 1.46 5.40
CA PHE A 18 -12.03 1.41 6.82
C PHE A 18 -12.76 0.11 7.11
N GLN A 19 -12.13 -0.81 7.86
CA GLN A 19 -12.70 -2.13 8.18
C GLN A 19 -13.17 -2.94 6.95
N GLY A 20 -12.55 -2.73 5.78
CA GLY A 20 -12.94 -3.42 4.54
C GLY A 20 -14.14 -2.80 3.81
N ASP A 21 -14.68 -1.69 4.30
CA ASP A 21 -15.80 -0.98 3.67
C ASP A 21 -15.33 -0.19 2.43
N PHE A 22 -15.83 -0.59 1.26
CA PHE A 22 -15.50 0.02 -0.04
C PHE A 22 -16.04 1.44 -0.21
N ASP A 23 -17.11 1.80 0.50
CA ASP A 23 -17.69 3.15 0.49
C ASP A 23 -16.88 4.08 1.39
N ARG A 24 -16.12 3.52 2.34
CA ARG A 24 -15.24 4.24 3.26
C ARG A 24 -13.77 4.01 2.91
N GLN A 25 -13.39 4.43 1.71
CA GLN A 25 -12.01 4.36 1.24
C GLN A 25 -11.26 5.68 1.38
N THR A 26 -9.97 5.59 1.67
CA THR A 26 -9.01 6.71 1.58
C THR A 26 -7.98 6.42 0.51
N ILE A 27 -7.84 7.30 -0.47
CA ILE A 27 -6.75 7.25 -1.45
C ILE A 27 -5.54 7.96 -0.84
N TYR A 28 -4.42 7.27 -0.70
CA TYR A 28 -3.21 7.82 -0.07
C TYR A 28 -1.99 7.85 -1.00
N GLY A 29 -2.10 7.28 -2.20
CA GLY A 29 -1.06 7.32 -3.22
C GLY A 29 -1.63 7.04 -4.61
N LYS A 30 -1.05 7.67 -5.64
CA LYS A 30 -1.46 7.48 -7.04
C LYS A 30 -0.54 6.57 -7.83
N ASP A 31 0.66 6.31 -7.33
CA ASP A 31 1.66 5.46 -7.96
C ASP A 31 2.09 4.34 -7.00
N PRO A 32 1.51 3.13 -7.18
CA PRO A 32 1.88 1.95 -6.41
C PRO A 32 3.36 1.56 -6.53
N VAL A 33 3.95 1.77 -7.71
CA VAL A 33 5.32 1.36 -8.00
C VAL A 33 6.29 2.29 -7.28
N ALA A 34 6.04 3.60 -7.32
CA ALA A 34 6.85 4.55 -6.56
C ALA A 34 6.79 4.29 -5.05
N LEU A 35 5.60 3.98 -4.52
CA LEU A 35 5.45 3.65 -3.09
C LEU A 35 6.20 2.36 -2.74
N ALA A 36 6.07 1.30 -3.54
CA ALA A 36 6.83 0.06 -3.37
C ALA A 36 8.35 0.30 -3.40
N GLY A 37 8.83 1.12 -4.33
CA GLY A 37 10.24 1.50 -4.43
C GLY A 37 10.76 2.26 -3.20
N SER A 38 9.91 3.08 -2.57
CA SER A 38 10.27 3.77 -1.33
C SER A 38 10.46 2.78 -0.16
N TYR A 39 9.62 1.75 -0.05
CA TYR A 39 9.79 0.69 0.95
C TYR A 39 11.06 -0.12 0.70
N GLN A 40 11.36 -0.43 -0.56
CA GLN A 40 12.62 -1.08 -0.90
C GLN A 40 13.83 -0.21 -0.49
N THR A 41 13.77 1.09 -0.73
CA THR A 41 14.83 2.05 -0.35
C THR A 41 14.99 2.15 1.17
N MET A 42 13.91 1.95 1.93
CA MET A 42 13.94 1.88 3.40
C MET A 42 14.49 0.54 3.95
N GLY A 43 14.82 -0.42 3.08
CA GLY A 43 15.41 -1.71 3.47
C GLY A 43 14.43 -2.86 3.64
N PHE A 44 13.15 -2.69 3.26
CA PHE A 44 12.19 -3.79 3.31
C PHE A 44 12.38 -4.74 2.12
N SER A 45 12.58 -6.02 2.39
CA SER A 45 12.74 -7.05 1.35
C SER A 45 11.44 -7.75 0.97
N ASN A 46 10.33 -7.46 1.66
CA ASN A 46 9.03 -8.09 1.44
C ASN A 46 7.96 -7.00 1.47
N LEU A 47 6.95 -7.15 0.62
CA LEU A 47 5.83 -6.23 0.48
C LEU A 47 4.54 -7.05 0.33
N HIS A 48 3.51 -6.70 1.09
CA HIS A 48 2.17 -7.24 0.92
C HIS A 48 1.34 -6.32 0.01
N ILE A 49 0.56 -6.91 -0.88
CA ILE A 49 -0.27 -6.22 -1.88
C ILE A 49 -1.68 -6.80 -1.81
#